data_AF-A0AA39WVQ7-F1
#
_entry.id   AF-A0AA39WVQ7-F1
#
_cell.length_a   1.000
_cell.length_b   1.000
_cell.length_c   1.000
_cell.angle_alpha   90.00
_cell.angle_beta   90.00
_cell.angle_gamma   90.00
#
_symmetry.space_group_name_H-M   'P 1'
#
loop_
_entity.id
_entity.type
_entity.pdbx_description
1 polymer ?
#
loop_
_entity_poly.entity_id
_entity_poly.type
_entity_poly.pdbx_seq_one_letter_code
_entity_poly.pdbx_strand_id
1 'polypeptide(L)'
;MAMRWDPEALFNLRGIAPEGDIQCSGVCGSNGRRGKRCGWTTERWDIGDDDRLEAQVMLSALGRKHPSEITIQELTRLAAVCLCGNWHKKQRGTIATKWMDQVEALAATTPAEIPPLPSTPERPNATQPTPSIFNFGNPTPPSSQENLKLSPFTSPLGPPIPRFVFGANGESSTNNTPQTEQQLLDARTKISTLTSRIETLNMALAQKDLDISTASNELARTKQQLTTTSDEPAGTRQQLTTVSDELSRTQQQVTTLSSEKNHLVEQYKKDLASQLQKLTEVKDGELRAVLFQHTTELTRLREKAKQDLETQAQEYNSRVQQAERERDAAQTKFRNLRQEAEKKLAAGSEGNRALSEEVATLKGKLESAGAQNTELVRELGDTQEALGAAGQRAVELERKLREQKGRAVELEGELREERGRAALGRGRQSRIWLGRVWRRIRGGKSEFWV
;
A
#
# COMPACT_ATOMS: atom_id res chain seq x y z
N MET A 1 39.23 8.16 12.23
CA MET A 1 38.94 6.96 11.42
C MET A 1 37.46 6.98 11.10
N ALA A 2 37.07 7.09 9.82
CA ALA A 2 35.67 6.95 9.44
C ALA A 2 35.25 5.50 9.72
N MET A 3 34.29 5.31 10.63
CA MET A 3 33.76 3.98 10.94
C MET A 3 32.97 3.52 9.72
N ARG A 4 33.52 2.55 8.99
CA ARG A 4 32.86 1.99 7.81
C ARG A 4 31.60 1.27 8.28
N TRP A 5 30.45 1.68 7.74
CA TRP A 5 29.18 0.99 7.96
C TRP A 5 29.30 -0.48 7.55
N ASP A 6 29.23 -1.37 8.54
CA ASP A 6 29.21 -2.82 8.36
C ASP A 6 28.15 -3.39 9.32
N PRO A 7 26.92 -3.68 8.83
CA PRO A 7 25.84 -4.19 9.68
C PRO A 7 26.16 -5.55 10.30
N GLU A 8 27.01 -6.36 9.66
CA GLU A 8 27.38 -7.67 10.19
C GLU A 8 28.28 -7.55 11.43
N ALA A 9 29.22 -6.60 11.39
CA ALA A 9 30.07 -6.25 12.52
C ALA A 9 29.31 -5.52 13.62
N LEU A 10 28.45 -4.54 13.25
CA LEU A 10 27.68 -3.74 14.20
C LEU A 10 26.74 -4.58 15.06
N PHE A 11 26.04 -5.54 14.43
CA PHE A 11 25.10 -6.43 15.13
C PHE A 11 25.77 -7.67 15.72
N ASN A 12 27.10 -7.80 15.62
CA ASN A 12 27.91 -8.89 16.16
C ASN A 12 27.39 -10.29 15.77
N LEU A 13 26.95 -10.45 14.52
CA LEU A 13 26.29 -11.68 14.07
C LEU A 13 27.25 -12.87 13.95
N ARG A 14 28.56 -12.62 13.88
CA ARG A 14 29.62 -13.66 13.85
C ARG A 14 30.25 -13.98 15.22
N GLY A 15 29.83 -13.32 16.30
CA GLY A 15 30.26 -13.65 17.66
C GLY A 15 31.75 -13.40 17.96
N ILE A 16 32.33 -12.34 17.39
CA ILE A 16 33.76 -12.01 17.54
C ILE A 16 34.00 -11.04 18.73
N ALA A 17 32.97 -10.37 19.26
CA ALA A 17 33.18 -9.38 20.32
C ALA A 17 33.48 -10.01 21.71
N PRO A 18 34.45 -9.45 22.46
CA PRO A 18 34.63 -9.74 23.88
C PRO A 18 33.49 -9.07 24.69
N GLU A 19 32.71 -9.89 25.39
CA GLU A 19 31.81 -9.56 26.49
C GLU A 19 31.21 -8.14 26.53
N GLY A 20 30.21 -7.87 25.67
CA GLY A 20 29.33 -6.71 25.79
C GLY A 20 28.58 -6.35 24.52
N ASP A 21 27.35 -6.88 24.38
CA ASP A 21 26.29 -6.55 23.40
C ASP A 21 26.63 -6.73 21.88
N ILE A 22 25.85 -7.36 21.00
CA ILE A 22 24.52 -7.95 21.01
C ILE A 22 24.64 -9.43 20.59
N GLN A 23 24.32 -10.32 21.52
CA GLN A 23 23.96 -11.71 21.26
C GLN A 23 22.49 -11.89 21.66
N CYS A 24 21.78 -12.84 21.06
CA CYS A 24 20.41 -13.18 21.45
C CYS A 24 20.34 -13.48 22.95
N SER A 25 19.97 -12.48 23.75
CA SER A 25 19.89 -12.55 25.21
C SER A 25 18.52 -13.11 25.59
N GLY A 26 18.25 -14.33 25.12
CA GLY A 26 17.08 -15.11 25.49
C GLY A 26 17.50 -16.23 26.44
N VAL A 27 16.77 -16.40 27.53
CA VAL A 27 16.88 -17.61 28.37
C VAL A 27 16.38 -18.79 27.53
N CYS A 28 17.30 -19.59 27.00
CA CYS A 28 16.95 -20.74 26.19
C CYS A 28 16.85 -21.97 27.10
N GLY A 29 15.62 -22.44 27.34
CA GLY A 29 15.32 -23.67 28.10
C GLY A 29 14.72 -23.45 29.49
N SER A 30 13.94 -24.43 29.94
CA SER A 30 13.26 -24.51 31.25
C SER A 30 14.17 -24.45 32.48
N ASN A 31 15.50 -24.44 32.28
CA ASN A 31 16.47 -24.66 33.34
C ASN A 31 17.22 -23.38 33.77
N GLY A 32 16.81 -22.20 33.28
CA GLY A 32 17.31 -20.90 33.75
C GLY A 32 18.80 -20.61 33.52
N ARG A 33 19.56 -21.51 32.88
CA ARG A 33 20.97 -21.27 32.58
C ARG A 33 21.09 -20.33 31.38
N ARG A 34 21.76 -19.19 31.57
CA ARG A 34 22.25 -18.32 30.48
C ARG A 34 23.36 -19.05 29.73
N GLY A 35 22.99 -20.01 28.87
CA GLY A 35 23.90 -20.78 28.03
C GLY A 35 24.17 -20.08 26.71
N LYS A 36 25.42 -20.17 26.24
CA LYS A 36 25.98 -19.50 25.06
C LYS A 36 25.28 -19.90 23.74
N ARG A 37 25.06 -18.87 22.88
CA ARG A 37 24.87 -18.87 21.41
C ARG A 37 23.49 -19.33 20.86
N CYS A 38 22.63 -18.36 20.53
CA CYS A 38 21.76 -18.49 19.35
C CYS A 38 22.69 -18.62 18.14
N GLY A 39 22.70 -19.79 17.52
CA GLY A 39 23.59 -20.10 16.42
C GLY A 39 23.20 -19.39 15.14
N TRP A 40 23.64 -18.15 14.95
CA TRP A 40 23.96 -17.70 13.59
C TRP A 40 25.18 -18.45 13.04
N THR A 41 26.05 -18.90 13.94
CA THR A 41 27.39 -19.42 13.64
C THR A 41 27.62 -20.87 14.06
N THR A 42 26.65 -21.57 14.65
CA THR A 42 26.84 -23.01 14.91
C THR A 42 26.25 -23.77 13.75
N GLU A 43 27.10 -24.56 13.09
CA GLU A 43 26.86 -25.56 12.04
C GLU A 43 25.84 -26.64 12.47
N ARG A 44 24.69 -26.21 12.99
CA ARG A 44 23.63 -27.06 13.48
C ARG A 44 22.59 -27.22 12.38
N TRP A 45 22.28 -28.48 12.14
CA TRP A 45 21.70 -29.07 10.94
C TRP A 45 20.19 -28.80 10.74
N ASP A 46 19.63 -27.83 11.45
CA ASP A 46 18.19 -27.63 11.62
C ASP A 46 17.69 -26.21 11.27
N ILE A 47 18.59 -25.29 10.92
CA ILE A 47 18.21 -24.05 10.21
C ILE A 47 18.34 -24.35 8.71
N GLY A 48 17.23 -24.30 7.98
CA GLY A 48 17.24 -24.54 6.54
C GLY A 48 18.17 -23.54 5.83
N ASP A 49 18.89 -24.01 4.80
CA ASP A 49 19.81 -23.18 4.02
C ASP A 49 19.15 -21.89 3.48
N ASP A 50 17.82 -21.92 3.29
CA ASP A 50 16.99 -20.80 2.85
C ASP A 50 17.01 -19.61 3.83
N ASP A 51 16.89 -19.84 5.13
CA ASP A 51 16.88 -18.78 6.15
C ASP A 51 18.26 -18.10 6.24
N ARG A 52 19.33 -18.89 6.11
CA ARG A 52 20.70 -18.37 6.10
C ARG A 52 20.97 -17.50 4.87
N LEU A 53 20.45 -17.92 3.71
CA LEU A 53 20.56 -17.15 2.48
C LEU A 53 19.74 -15.85 2.57
N GLU A 54 18.51 -15.89 3.10
CA GLU A 54 17.68 -14.69 3.28
C GLU A 54 18.35 -13.68 4.21
N ALA A 55 18.96 -14.15 5.31
CA ALA A 55 19.74 -13.33 6.22
C ALA A 55 20.91 -12.62 5.52
N GLN A 56 21.69 -13.35 4.71
CA GLN A 56 22.82 -12.78 3.96
C GLN A 56 22.37 -11.75 2.93
N VAL A 57 21.26 -12.01 2.23
CA VAL A 57 20.67 -11.06 1.28
C VAL A 57 20.23 -9.78 1.99
N MET A 58 19.59 -9.88 3.15
CA MET A 58 19.19 -8.71 3.93
C MET A 58 20.38 -7.92 4.47
N LEU A 59 21.42 -8.57 4.99
CA LEU A 59 22.64 -7.90 5.44
C LEU A 59 23.35 -7.18 4.29
N SER A 60 23.42 -7.81 3.11
CA SER A 60 23.98 -7.20 1.92
C SER A 60 23.18 -5.99 1.45
N ALA A 61 21.84 -6.04 1.55
CA ALA A 61 20.97 -4.91 1.24
C ALA A 61 21.14 -3.76 2.23
N LEU A 62 21.25 -4.05 3.53
CA LEU A 62 21.52 -3.05 4.58
C LEU A 62 22.90 -2.42 4.42
N GLY A 63 23.92 -3.19 4.04
CA GLY A 63 25.28 -2.71 3.81
C GLY A 63 25.40 -1.69 2.66
N ARG A 64 24.41 -1.65 1.76
CA ARG A 64 24.35 -0.68 0.64
C ARG A 64 23.62 0.61 0.99
N LYS A 65 22.95 0.68 2.15
CA LYS A 65 22.19 1.84 2.60
C LYS A 65 23.01 2.68 3.57
N HIS A 66 22.75 3.98 3.57
CA HIS A 66 23.26 4.83 4.64
C HIS A 66 22.53 4.48 5.95
N PRO A 67 23.19 4.53 7.14
CA PRO A 67 22.55 4.19 8.42
C PRO A 67 21.22 4.91 8.66
N SER A 68 21.09 6.17 8.22
CA SER A 68 19.86 6.97 8.36
C SER A 68 18.68 6.49 7.49
N GLU A 69 18.91 5.62 6.51
CA GLU A 69 17.89 5.09 5.60
C GLU A 69 17.33 3.73 6.06
N ILE A 70 17.91 3.16 7.12
CA ILE A 70 17.53 1.86 7.64
C ILE A 70 16.29 2.02 8.51
N THR A 71 15.28 1.21 8.24
CA THR A 71 14.02 1.25 8.97
C THR A 71 13.93 0.15 10.03
N ILE A 72 13.18 0.42 11.10
CA ILE A 72 12.86 -0.58 12.13
C ILE A 72 12.19 -1.84 11.55
N GLN A 73 11.46 -1.72 10.43
CA GLN A 73 10.82 -2.86 9.77
C GLN A 73 11.85 -3.80 9.13
N GLU A 74 12.91 -3.25 8.54
CA GLU A 74 14.00 -4.05 7.97
C GLU A 74 14.80 -4.77 9.06
N LEU A 75 15.08 -4.07 10.17
CA LEU A 75 15.70 -4.69 11.36
C LEU A 75 14.80 -5.76 11.99
N THR A 76 13.49 -5.53 12.01
CA THR A 76 12.51 -6.53 12.49
C THR A 76 12.46 -7.76 11.58
N ARG A 77 12.59 -7.57 10.26
CA ARG A 77 12.65 -8.68 9.30
C ARG A 77 13.95 -9.46 9.44
N LEU A 78 15.08 -8.76 9.57
CA LEU A 78 16.37 -9.38 9.87
C LEU A 78 16.30 -10.19 11.17
N ALA A 79 15.70 -9.62 12.23
CA ALA A 79 15.48 -10.31 13.49
C ALA A 79 14.53 -11.52 13.36
N ALA A 80 13.59 -11.51 12.41
CA ALA A 80 12.68 -12.63 12.20
C ALA A 80 13.37 -13.87 11.62
N VAL A 81 14.38 -13.66 10.78
CA VAL A 81 15.23 -14.70 10.17
C VAL A 81 16.33 -15.16 11.15
N CYS A 82 16.73 -14.27 12.07
CA CYS A 82 17.84 -14.45 13.00
C CYS A 82 17.59 -15.42 14.17
N LEU A 83 16.34 -15.71 14.53
CA LEU A 83 16.03 -16.16 15.87
C LEU A 83 15.35 -17.52 15.85
N CYS A 84 16.09 -18.58 16.21
CA CYS A 84 15.66 -19.90 16.71
C CYS A 84 14.18 -20.29 16.47
N GLY A 85 13.68 -20.15 15.24
CA GLY A 85 12.27 -20.32 14.86
C GLY A 85 11.23 -19.68 15.81
N ASN A 86 10.28 -20.51 16.26
CA ASN A 86 9.11 -20.09 17.04
C ASN A 86 9.40 -19.63 18.48
N TRP A 87 10.62 -19.83 18.99
CA TRP A 87 10.92 -19.72 20.41
C TRP A 87 10.97 -18.28 20.94
N HIS A 88 11.22 -17.29 20.07
CA HIS A 88 11.44 -15.90 20.50
C HIS A 88 10.57 -14.88 19.76
N LYS A 89 9.38 -15.26 19.27
CA LYS A 89 8.45 -14.35 18.56
C LYS A 89 8.20 -13.03 19.30
N LYS A 90 8.13 -13.06 20.64
CA LYS A 90 7.88 -11.89 21.49
C LYS A 90 9.09 -10.95 21.64
N GLN A 91 10.31 -11.42 21.39
CA GLN A 91 11.54 -10.65 21.60
C GLN A 91 12.06 -9.96 20.32
N ARG A 92 11.45 -10.26 19.15
CA ARG A 92 11.81 -9.67 17.86
C ARG A 92 11.76 -8.15 17.86
N GLY A 93 10.71 -7.58 18.45
CA GLY A 93 10.56 -6.13 18.56
C GLY A 93 11.67 -5.50 19.41
N THR A 94 11.95 -6.08 20.58
CA THR A 94 12.98 -5.57 21.50
C THR A 94 14.38 -5.60 20.89
N ILE A 95 14.72 -6.64 20.13
CA ILE A 95 16.01 -6.74 19.45
C ILE A 95 16.10 -5.73 18.31
N ALA A 96 15.05 -5.61 17.50
CA ALA A 96 15.01 -4.62 16.42
C ALA A 96 15.15 -3.19 16.96
N THR A 97 14.52 -2.87 18.10
CA THR A 97 14.67 -1.56 18.75
C THR A 97 16.12 -1.33 19.18
N LYS A 98 16.77 -2.29 19.85
CA LYS A 98 18.18 -2.16 20.24
C LYS A 98 19.12 -1.97 19.04
N TRP A 99 18.87 -2.69 17.95
CA TRP A 99 19.62 -2.49 16.70
C TRP A 99 19.37 -1.10 16.11
N MET A 100 18.14 -0.60 16.17
CA MET A 100 17.81 0.74 15.71
C MET A 100 18.55 1.80 16.52
N ASP A 101 18.60 1.67 17.85
CA ASP A 101 19.34 2.61 18.71
C ASP A 101 20.83 2.69 18.32
N GLN A 102 21.44 1.55 17.96
CA GLN A 102 22.82 1.50 17.48
C GLN A 102 22.99 2.13 16.08
N VAL A 103 22.04 1.89 15.18
CA VAL A 103 22.03 2.48 13.84
C VAL A 103 21.88 3.99 13.91
N GLU A 104 21.00 4.51 14.78
CA GLU A 104 20.80 5.94 14.99
C GLU A 104 22.04 6.60 15.62
N ALA A 105 22.65 5.95 16.61
CA ALA A 105 23.91 6.43 17.20
C ALA A 105 25.05 6.50 16.16
N LEU A 106 25.11 5.55 15.23
CA LEU A 106 26.10 5.54 14.17
C LEU A 106 25.76 6.55 13.05
N ALA A 107 24.48 6.72 12.72
CA ALA A 107 24.02 7.75 11.79
C ALA A 107 24.37 9.16 12.29
N ALA A 108 24.27 9.41 13.60
CA ALA A 108 24.61 10.69 14.20
C ALA A 108 26.12 11.02 14.14
N THR A 109 26.98 10.00 14.05
CA THR A 109 28.44 10.16 13.98
C THR A 109 29.00 10.12 12.56
N THR A 110 28.18 9.78 11.57
CA THR A 110 28.55 9.73 10.16
C THR A 110 28.08 11.02 9.46
N PRO A 111 28.97 11.94 9.08
CA PRO A 111 28.55 13.15 8.36
C PRO A 111 27.93 12.75 7.01
N ALA A 112 26.70 13.20 6.76
CA ALA A 112 26.03 12.99 5.48
C ALA A 112 26.88 13.61 4.36
N GLU A 113 27.46 12.76 3.53
CA GLU A 113 28.18 13.18 2.32
C GLU A 113 27.13 13.73 1.35
N ILE A 114 27.02 15.07 1.28
CA ILE A 114 26.05 15.76 0.42
C ILE A 114 26.48 15.52 -1.03
N PRO A 115 25.70 14.78 -1.85
CA PRO A 115 26.02 14.66 -3.27
C PRO A 115 25.79 16.02 -3.96
N PRO A 116 26.65 16.43 -4.92
CA PRO A 116 26.49 17.70 -5.61
C PRO A 116 25.19 17.74 -6.42
N LEU A 117 24.42 18.80 -6.23
CA LEU A 117 23.13 19.03 -6.91
C LEU A 117 23.31 19.08 -8.44
N PRO A 118 22.49 18.36 -9.23
CA PRO A 118 22.46 18.50 -10.67
C PRO A 118 21.77 19.81 -11.08
N SER A 119 22.45 20.56 -11.96
CA SER A 119 21.98 21.81 -12.55
C SER A 119 20.68 21.60 -13.34
N THR A 120 19.64 22.37 -13.03
CA THR A 120 18.33 22.33 -13.69
C THR A 120 18.37 23.13 -15.00
N PRO A 121 17.84 22.63 -16.14
CA PRO A 121 17.71 23.42 -17.36
C PRO A 121 16.44 24.29 -17.35
N GLU A 122 16.59 25.48 -17.92
CA GLU A 122 15.58 26.54 -18.05
C GLU A 122 14.30 26.10 -18.78
N ARG A 123 13.17 26.65 -18.33
CA ARG A 123 11.84 26.51 -18.95
C ARG A 123 11.45 27.84 -19.60
N PRO A 124 10.89 27.86 -20.83
CA PRO A 124 10.41 29.11 -21.42
C PRO A 124 9.00 29.49 -20.93
N ASN A 125 8.80 30.81 -20.90
CA ASN A 125 7.60 31.57 -20.57
C ASN A 125 6.28 31.01 -21.14
N ALA A 126 5.25 30.98 -20.29
CA ALA A 126 3.86 31.00 -20.71
C ALA A 126 3.01 31.80 -19.70
N THR A 127 2.24 32.71 -20.27
CA THR A 127 1.42 33.78 -19.71
C THR A 127 0.39 33.31 -18.67
N GLN A 128 0.33 34.03 -17.54
CA GLN A 128 -0.70 33.88 -16.50
C GLN A 128 -2.03 34.55 -16.90
N PRO A 129 -3.19 33.99 -16.49
CA PRO A 129 -4.37 34.76 -16.16
C PRO A 129 -4.50 34.92 -14.64
N THR A 130 -4.72 36.16 -14.22
CA THR A 130 -5.02 36.63 -12.85
C THR A 130 -6.29 36.02 -12.25
N PRO A 131 -6.30 35.60 -10.97
CA PRO A 131 -7.52 35.45 -10.20
C PRO A 131 -7.85 36.75 -9.44
N SER A 132 -9.08 37.25 -9.62
CA SER A 132 -9.67 38.33 -8.84
C SER A 132 -9.87 37.89 -7.39
N ILE A 133 -9.21 38.59 -6.48
CA ILE A 133 -9.40 38.49 -5.03
C ILE A 133 -10.67 39.27 -4.66
N PHE A 134 -11.73 38.57 -4.25
CA PHE A 134 -12.89 39.18 -3.59
C PHE A 134 -12.51 39.50 -2.14
N ASN A 135 -12.43 40.79 -1.84
CA ASN A 135 -12.12 41.31 -0.51
C ASN A 135 -13.45 41.55 0.23
N PHE A 136 -13.76 40.76 1.25
CA PHE A 136 -14.89 41.03 2.15
C PHE A 136 -14.47 42.08 3.18
N GLY A 137 -14.98 43.31 3.02
CA GLY A 137 -14.87 44.36 4.02
C GLY A 137 -15.81 44.10 5.20
N ASN A 138 -15.25 43.99 6.41
CA ASN A 138 -15.98 44.10 7.66
C ASN A 138 -16.52 45.52 7.86
N PRO A 139 -17.77 45.71 8.29
CA PRO A 139 -18.19 46.95 8.93
C PRO A 139 -18.08 46.84 10.46
N THR A 140 -17.28 47.73 11.03
CA THR A 140 -17.23 48.09 12.45
C THR A 140 -18.56 48.72 12.89
N PRO A 141 -19.10 48.44 14.09
CA PRO A 141 -20.30 49.11 14.58
C PRO A 141 -19.94 50.42 15.32
N PRO A 142 -20.77 51.48 15.25
CA PRO A 142 -20.65 52.57 16.21
C PRO A 142 -21.38 52.22 17.51
N SER A 143 -20.62 52.35 18.59
CA SER A 143 -21.10 52.47 19.96
C SER A 143 -21.98 53.72 20.08
N SER A 144 -23.14 53.62 20.74
CA SER A 144 -23.71 54.63 21.65
C SER A 144 -24.98 54.06 22.27
N GLN A 145 -24.87 53.53 23.49
CA GLN A 145 -25.99 53.43 24.41
C GLN A 145 -26.10 54.76 25.13
N GLU A 146 -27.13 55.55 24.82
CA GLU A 146 -27.62 56.57 25.74
C GLU A 146 -29.01 56.19 26.25
N ASN A 147 -29.08 56.10 27.57
CA ASN A 147 -30.27 55.90 28.36
C ASN A 147 -31.22 57.10 28.22
N LEU A 148 -32.45 56.87 27.78
CA LEU A 148 -33.56 57.78 28.08
C LEU A 148 -34.73 57.00 28.68
N LYS A 149 -34.75 57.02 30.02
CA LYS A 149 -35.91 56.69 30.85
C LYS A 149 -37.00 57.73 30.56
N LEU A 150 -38.13 57.28 30.04
CA LEU A 150 -39.38 58.03 30.03
C LEU A 150 -39.95 58.04 31.45
N SER A 151 -39.89 59.18 32.12
CA SER A 151 -40.70 59.51 33.29
C SER A 151 -41.95 60.29 32.87
N PRO A 152 -43.12 60.06 33.50
CA PRO A 152 -44.31 60.85 33.26
C PRO A 152 -44.24 62.16 34.06
N PHE A 153 -44.26 63.30 33.36
CA PHE A 153 -44.45 64.60 33.99
C PHE A 153 -45.95 64.87 34.19
N THR A 154 -46.42 64.63 35.42
CA THR A 154 -47.58 65.31 36.00
C THR A 154 -47.11 66.63 36.60
N SER A 155 -47.76 67.75 36.26
CA SER A 155 -47.64 69.03 36.97
C SER A 155 -48.68 70.06 36.47
N PRO A 156 -49.02 71.09 37.26
CA PRO A 156 -50.39 71.24 37.79
C PRO A 156 -51.01 72.64 37.58
N LEU A 157 -52.28 72.76 38.01
CA LEU A 157 -52.95 73.93 38.61
C LEU A 157 -52.58 75.35 38.14
N GLY A 158 -53.58 76.05 37.60
CA GLY A 158 -53.66 77.51 37.51
C GLY A 158 -55.12 77.98 37.47
N PRO A 159 -55.47 79.20 37.93
CA PRO A 159 -56.40 79.39 39.07
C PRO A 159 -57.70 80.14 38.66
N PRO A 160 -58.54 80.68 39.59
CA PRO A 160 -59.99 80.77 39.41
C PRO A 160 -60.45 82.00 38.61
N ILE A 161 -61.58 81.84 37.94
CA ILE A 161 -62.35 82.89 37.26
C ILE A 161 -63.03 83.78 38.33
N PRO A 162 -62.84 85.12 38.34
CA PRO A 162 -63.66 86.00 39.16
C PRO A 162 -65.01 86.26 38.50
N ARG A 163 -66.08 86.09 39.28
CA ARG A 163 -67.44 86.60 39.01
C ARG A 163 -67.41 88.12 38.81
N PHE A 164 -67.87 88.60 37.66
CA PHE A 164 -68.31 89.98 37.49
C PHE A 164 -69.74 90.11 38.03
N VAL A 165 -69.90 90.88 39.11
CA VAL A 165 -71.19 91.35 39.63
C VAL A 165 -71.50 92.66 38.90
N PHE A 166 -72.50 92.66 38.02
CA PHE A 166 -73.14 93.89 37.55
C PHE A 166 -74.26 94.25 38.53
N GLY A 167 -73.95 95.12 39.50
CA GLY A 167 -74.94 95.83 40.30
C GLY A 167 -75.38 97.08 39.55
N ALA A 168 -76.70 97.27 39.45
CA ALA A 168 -77.32 98.42 38.81
C ALA A 168 -77.06 99.72 39.60
N ASN A 169 -76.83 100.79 38.85
CA ASN A 169 -76.71 102.16 39.35
C ASN A 169 -78.10 102.80 39.54
N GLY A 170 -78.21 103.56 40.63
CA GLY A 170 -78.96 104.80 40.83
C GLY A 170 -78.36 105.38 42.13
N GLU A 171 -77.81 106.58 42.23
CA GLU A 171 -78.29 107.86 41.71
C GLU A 171 -77.12 108.87 41.55
N SER A 172 -77.38 109.85 40.69
CA SER A 172 -76.79 111.18 40.44
C SER A 172 -75.73 111.75 41.40
N SER A 173 -74.64 112.31 40.85
CA SER A 173 -74.22 113.72 41.07
C SER A 173 -73.01 114.12 40.21
N THR A 174 -72.98 115.38 39.80
CA THR A 174 -72.16 116.03 38.76
C THR A 174 -70.78 116.51 39.24
N ASN A 175 -69.80 116.46 38.33
CA ASN A 175 -68.50 117.17 38.23
C ASN A 175 -67.28 116.24 38.18
N ASN A 176 -66.79 115.87 36.98
CA ASN A 176 -65.46 115.28 36.78
C ASN A 176 -65.00 115.31 35.30
N THR A 177 -64.65 116.50 34.78
CA THR A 177 -64.02 116.68 33.46
C THR A 177 -62.50 116.36 33.39
N PRO A 178 -61.69 116.47 34.47
CA PRO A 178 -60.28 116.02 34.42
C PRO A 178 -60.12 114.49 34.54
N GLN A 179 -61.11 113.82 35.12
CA GLN A 179 -61.07 112.38 35.36
C GLN A 179 -61.35 111.57 34.07
N THR A 180 -62.10 112.14 33.14
CA THR A 180 -62.46 111.50 31.86
C THR A 180 -61.32 111.54 30.84
N GLU A 181 -60.52 112.61 30.77
CA GLU A 181 -59.31 112.66 29.91
C GLU A 181 -58.21 111.69 30.39
N GLN A 182 -57.98 111.61 31.71
CA GLN A 182 -57.02 110.66 32.28
C GLN A 182 -57.44 109.21 32.00
N GLN A 183 -58.74 108.90 32.12
CA GLN A 183 -59.30 107.60 31.77
C GLN A 183 -59.12 107.25 30.28
N LEU A 184 -59.18 108.26 29.40
CA LEU A 184 -59.01 108.09 27.95
C LEU A 184 -57.54 107.82 27.57
N LEU A 185 -56.59 108.50 28.22
CA LEU A 185 -55.15 108.25 28.09
C LEU A 185 -54.78 106.84 28.59
N ASP A 186 -55.29 106.42 29.75
CA ASP A 186 -55.12 105.06 30.28
C ASP A 186 -55.75 103.99 29.38
N ALA A 187 -56.91 104.28 28.78
CA ALA A 187 -57.51 103.40 27.81
C ALA A 187 -56.64 103.28 26.55
N ARG A 188 -56.05 104.39 26.08
CA ARG A 188 -55.19 104.40 24.89
C ARG A 188 -53.88 103.64 25.10
N THR A 189 -53.24 103.77 26.27
CA THR A 189 -52.03 102.99 26.61
C THR A 189 -52.36 101.51 26.76
N LYS A 190 -53.51 101.15 27.35
CA LYS A 190 -54.01 99.77 27.40
C LYS A 190 -54.27 99.21 26.00
N ILE A 191 -54.93 99.97 25.13
CA ILE A 191 -55.18 99.56 23.73
C ILE A 191 -53.85 99.34 23.00
N SER A 192 -52.87 100.24 23.16
CA SER A 192 -51.54 100.08 22.56
C SER A 192 -50.84 98.81 23.05
N THR A 193 -50.91 98.53 24.35
CA THR A 193 -50.30 97.34 24.97
C THR A 193 -51.01 96.05 24.54
N LEU A 194 -52.34 96.10 24.41
CA LEU A 194 -53.11 94.97 23.89
C LEU A 194 -52.81 94.73 22.42
N THR A 195 -52.64 95.78 21.63
CA THR A 195 -52.30 95.68 20.19
C THR A 195 -50.94 95.01 20.00
N SER A 196 -49.90 95.47 20.72
CA SER A 196 -48.57 94.83 20.64
C SER A 196 -48.58 93.38 21.12
N ARG A 197 -49.39 93.07 22.14
CA ARG A 197 -49.58 91.70 22.63
C ARG A 197 -50.29 90.82 21.59
N ILE A 198 -51.29 91.34 20.89
CA ILE A 198 -51.97 90.65 19.78
C ILE A 198 -50.98 90.38 18.64
N GLU A 199 -50.16 91.36 18.25
CA GLU A 199 -49.13 91.17 17.22
C GLU A 199 -48.11 90.08 17.60
N THR A 200 -47.64 90.10 18.86
CA THR A 200 -46.72 89.08 19.37
C THR A 200 -47.36 87.69 19.35
N LEU A 201 -48.62 87.58 19.75
CA LEU A 201 -49.37 86.33 19.70
C LEU A 201 -49.58 85.83 18.27
N ASN A 202 -49.86 86.74 17.32
CA ASN A 202 -50.01 86.38 15.91
C ASN A 202 -48.71 85.87 15.30
N MET A 203 -47.56 86.49 15.64
CA MET A 203 -46.25 85.97 15.21
C MET A 203 -45.94 84.60 15.82
N ALA A 204 -46.24 84.40 17.10
CA ALA A 204 -46.07 83.10 17.76
C ALA A 204 -46.98 82.02 17.14
N LEU A 205 -48.22 82.36 16.77
CA LEU A 205 -49.14 81.47 16.09
C LEU A 205 -48.61 81.07 14.70
N ALA A 206 -48.16 82.04 13.91
CA ALA A 206 -47.58 81.78 12.60
C ALA A 206 -46.32 80.88 12.67
N GLN A 207 -45.48 81.08 13.69
CA GLN A 207 -44.34 80.19 13.93
C GLN A 207 -44.81 78.77 14.29
N LYS A 208 -45.85 78.63 15.12
CA LYS A 208 -46.41 77.32 15.45
C LYS A 208 -47.00 76.61 14.24
N ASP A 209 -47.64 77.34 13.32
CA ASP A 209 -48.14 76.76 12.07
C ASP A 209 -47.01 76.23 11.17
N LEU A 210 -45.87 76.94 11.14
CA LEU A 210 -44.66 76.50 10.45
C LEU A 210 -44.07 75.23 11.09
N ASP A 211 -43.96 75.21 12.43
CA ASP A 211 -43.45 74.06 13.19
C ASP A 211 -44.34 72.83 12.94
N ILE A 212 -45.68 72.99 12.98
CA ILE A 212 -46.66 71.92 12.70
C ILE A 212 -46.50 71.41 11.27
N SER A 213 -46.34 72.30 10.30
CA SER A 213 -46.15 71.93 8.89
C SER A 213 -44.85 71.13 8.70
N THR A 214 -43.78 71.53 9.37
CA THR A 214 -42.49 70.83 9.33
C THR A 214 -42.61 69.43 9.95
N ALA A 215 -43.20 69.33 11.15
CA ALA A 215 -43.41 68.06 11.84
C ALA A 215 -44.32 67.11 11.04
N SER A 216 -45.35 67.64 10.36
CA SER A 216 -46.23 66.87 9.48
C SER A 216 -45.47 66.27 8.28
N ASN A 217 -44.59 67.05 7.66
CA ASN A 217 -43.76 66.59 6.55
C ASN A 217 -42.74 65.53 6.99
N GLU A 218 -42.12 65.69 8.15
CA GLU A 218 -41.21 64.68 8.72
C GLU A 218 -41.94 63.39 9.09
N LEU A 219 -43.16 63.50 9.63
CA LEU A 219 -44.01 62.35 9.90
C LEU A 219 -44.40 61.61 8.60
N ALA A 220 -44.69 62.34 7.52
CA ALA A 220 -44.99 61.73 6.23
C ALA A 220 -43.77 60.97 5.66
N ARG A 221 -42.56 61.54 5.76
CA ARG A 221 -41.32 60.88 5.33
C ARG A 221 -41.00 59.64 6.15
N THR A 222 -41.13 59.72 7.48
CA THR A 222 -40.87 58.57 8.37
C THR A 222 -41.89 57.46 8.14
N LYS A 223 -43.17 57.78 7.89
CA LYS A 223 -44.18 56.79 7.47
C LYS A 223 -43.78 56.12 6.16
N GLN A 224 -43.33 56.88 5.17
CA GLN A 224 -42.90 56.32 3.89
C GLN A 224 -41.67 55.40 4.05
N GLN A 225 -40.67 55.84 4.82
CA GLN A 225 -39.49 55.02 5.13
C GLN A 225 -39.89 53.74 5.88
N LEU A 226 -40.82 53.83 6.83
CA LEU A 226 -41.32 52.65 7.55
C LEU A 226 -42.03 51.68 6.61
N THR A 227 -42.83 52.17 5.65
CA THR A 227 -43.47 51.30 4.66
C THR A 227 -42.45 50.60 3.75
N THR A 228 -41.46 51.33 3.22
CA THR A 228 -40.43 50.72 2.36
C THR A 228 -39.59 49.70 3.13
N THR A 229 -39.19 50.04 4.36
CA THR A 229 -38.40 49.15 5.22
C THR A 229 -39.22 47.96 5.72
N SER A 230 -40.55 48.10 5.82
CA SER A 230 -41.46 46.99 6.19
C SER A 230 -41.65 45.99 5.05
N ASP A 231 -41.53 46.41 3.79
CA ASP A 231 -41.70 45.53 2.63
C ASP A 231 -40.42 44.75 2.27
N GLU A 232 -39.23 45.28 2.58
CA GLU A 232 -37.94 44.59 2.37
C GLU A 232 -37.83 43.19 3.05
N PRO A 233 -38.27 43.00 4.32
CA PRO A 233 -38.36 41.70 4.97
C PRO A 233 -39.21 40.68 4.22
N ALA A 234 -40.27 41.12 3.53
CA ALA A 234 -41.12 40.22 2.77
C ALA A 234 -40.39 39.71 1.51
N GLY A 235 -39.71 40.62 0.79
CA GLY A 235 -38.91 40.26 -0.39
C GLY A 235 -37.75 39.32 -0.05
N THR A 236 -37.03 39.62 1.03
CA THR A 236 -35.93 38.75 1.51
C THR A 236 -36.42 37.39 1.98
N ARG A 237 -37.57 37.30 2.67
CA ARG A 237 -38.18 36.01 3.02
C ARG A 237 -38.53 35.18 1.79
N GLN A 238 -39.08 35.79 0.74
CA GLN A 238 -39.42 35.10 -0.49
C GLN A 238 -38.18 34.58 -1.25
N GLN A 239 -37.09 35.35 -1.25
CA GLN A 239 -35.81 34.89 -1.79
C GLN A 239 -35.27 33.71 -0.98
N LEU A 240 -35.34 33.78 0.36
CA LEU A 240 -34.85 32.73 1.24
C LEU A 240 -35.64 31.42 1.09
N THR A 241 -36.96 31.50 0.89
CA THR A 241 -37.78 30.32 0.56
C THR A 241 -37.40 29.72 -0.78
N THR A 242 -37.14 30.55 -1.80
CA THR A 242 -36.72 30.07 -3.13
C THR A 242 -35.38 29.33 -3.07
N VAL A 243 -34.39 29.92 -2.38
CA VAL A 243 -33.07 29.29 -2.19
C VAL A 243 -33.18 28.02 -1.35
N SER A 244 -34.05 27.99 -0.34
CA SER A 244 -34.30 26.79 0.47
C SER A 244 -34.87 25.64 -0.36
N ASP A 245 -35.80 25.93 -1.27
CA ASP A 245 -36.40 24.93 -2.16
C ASP A 245 -35.37 24.41 -3.18
N GLU A 246 -34.56 25.29 -3.76
CA GLU A 246 -33.47 24.92 -4.67
C GLU A 246 -32.40 24.06 -3.98
N LEU A 247 -32.03 24.41 -2.74
CA LEU A 247 -31.10 23.61 -1.94
C LEU A 247 -31.68 22.21 -1.67
N SER A 248 -32.96 22.13 -1.32
CA SER A 248 -33.66 20.87 -1.07
C SER A 248 -33.69 19.99 -2.33
N ARG A 249 -33.96 20.56 -3.50
CA ARG A 249 -33.92 19.84 -4.80
C ARG A 249 -32.52 19.36 -5.13
N THR A 250 -31.51 20.21 -4.95
CA THR A 250 -30.10 19.87 -5.21
C THR A 250 -29.65 18.73 -4.30
N GLN A 251 -30.07 18.75 -3.03
CA GLN A 251 -29.77 17.70 -2.08
C GLN A 251 -30.40 16.36 -2.46
N GLN A 252 -31.65 16.37 -2.96
CA GLN A 252 -32.29 15.17 -3.53
C GLN A 252 -31.59 14.67 -4.79
N GLN A 253 -31.09 15.54 -5.66
CA GLN A 253 -30.32 15.12 -6.84
C GLN A 253 -29.00 14.46 -6.44
N VAL A 254 -28.29 15.01 -5.45
CA VAL A 254 -27.05 14.42 -4.95
C VAL A 254 -27.28 13.04 -4.35
N THR A 255 -28.37 12.82 -3.61
CA THR A 255 -28.68 11.50 -3.05
C THR A 255 -29.01 10.47 -4.12
N THR A 256 -29.76 10.87 -5.16
CA THR A 256 -30.07 10.01 -6.32
C THR A 256 -28.81 9.66 -7.12
N LEU A 257 -27.98 10.64 -7.46
CA LEU A 257 -26.73 10.38 -8.19
C LEU A 257 -25.76 9.52 -7.36
N SER A 258 -25.76 9.66 -6.04
CA SER A 258 -24.98 8.81 -5.15
C SER A 258 -25.46 7.36 -5.17
N SER A 259 -26.79 7.13 -5.17
CA SER A 259 -27.34 5.77 -5.23
C SER A 259 -27.11 5.12 -6.60
N GLU A 260 -27.29 5.87 -7.69
CA GLU A 260 -26.98 5.42 -9.07
C GLU A 260 -25.51 5.04 -9.23
N LYS A 261 -24.60 5.90 -8.76
CA LYS A 261 -23.16 5.61 -8.75
C LYS A 261 -22.87 4.32 -7.98
N ASN A 262 -23.45 4.14 -6.79
CA ASN A 262 -23.21 2.94 -6.00
C ASN A 262 -23.75 1.69 -6.70
N HIS A 263 -24.91 1.78 -7.34
CA HIS A 263 -25.46 0.69 -8.14
C HIS A 263 -24.54 0.31 -9.31
N LEU A 264 -24.06 1.29 -10.07
CA LEU A 264 -23.10 1.06 -11.16
C LEU A 264 -21.81 0.43 -10.65
N VAL A 265 -21.27 0.91 -9.52
CA VAL A 265 -20.04 0.34 -8.93
C VAL A 265 -20.25 -1.14 -8.57
N GLU A 266 -21.39 -1.50 -7.98
CA GLU A 266 -21.69 -2.91 -7.67
C GLU A 266 -21.91 -3.75 -8.92
N GLN A 267 -22.54 -3.20 -9.97
CA GLN A 267 -22.68 -3.85 -11.26
C GLN A 267 -21.32 -4.14 -11.90
N TYR A 268 -20.43 -3.13 -11.98
CA TYR A 268 -19.07 -3.29 -12.51
C TYR A 268 -18.25 -4.31 -11.72
N LYS A 269 -18.38 -4.35 -10.39
CA LYS A 269 -17.72 -5.37 -9.56
C LYS A 269 -18.21 -6.78 -9.91
N LYS A 270 -19.52 -6.96 -10.09
CA LYS A 270 -20.11 -8.25 -10.46
C LYS A 270 -19.66 -8.70 -11.84
N ASP A 271 -19.65 -7.80 -12.81
CA ASP A 271 -19.22 -8.09 -14.18
C ASP A 271 -17.73 -8.43 -14.23
N LEU A 272 -16.89 -7.67 -13.53
CA LEU A 272 -15.46 -7.96 -13.43
C LEU A 272 -15.20 -9.31 -12.76
N ALA A 273 -15.93 -9.65 -11.69
CA ALA A 273 -15.83 -10.95 -11.05
C ALA A 273 -16.22 -12.09 -12.00
N SER A 274 -17.30 -11.92 -12.77
CA SER A 274 -17.73 -12.90 -13.78
C SER A 274 -16.69 -13.07 -14.90
N GLN A 275 -16.09 -11.97 -15.38
CA GLN A 275 -15.04 -12.03 -16.39
C GLN A 275 -13.78 -12.75 -15.89
N LEU A 276 -13.35 -12.46 -14.65
CA LEU A 276 -12.20 -13.13 -14.04
C LEU A 276 -12.44 -14.63 -13.83
N GLN A 277 -13.66 -15.00 -13.43
CA GLN A 277 -14.04 -16.41 -13.29
C GLN A 277 -13.97 -17.14 -14.65
N LYS A 278 -14.58 -16.58 -15.69
CA LYS A 278 -14.54 -17.15 -17.05
C LYS A 278 -13.10 -17.31 -17.56
N LEU A 279 -12.26 -16.30 -17.36
CA LEU A 279 -10.85 -16.37 -17.78
C LEU A 279 -10.09 -17.46 -17.02
N THR A 280 -10.37 -17.62 -15.73
CA THR A 280 -9.76 -18.67 -14.90
C THR A 280 -10.19 -20.05 -15.37
N GLU A 281 -11.48 -20.27 -15.63
CA GLU A 281 -12.01 -21.54 -16.13
C GLU A 281 -11.41 -21.93 -17.49
N VAL A 282 -11.28 -20.96 -18.41
CA VAL A 282 -10.65 -21.17 -19.72
C VAL A 282 -9.16 -21.53 -19.55
N LYS A 283 -8.41 -20.78 -18.76
CA LYS A 283 -6.97 -21.01 -18.57
C LYS A 283 -6.69 -22.33 -17.84
N ASP A 284 -7.50 -22.69 -16.85
CA ASP A 284 -7.40 -23.98 -16.18
C ASP A 284 -7.79 -25.13 -17.12
N GLY A 285 -8.76 -24.91 -18.02
CA GLY A 285 -9.09 -25.85 -19.09
C GLY A 285 -7.93 -26.08 -20.05
N GLU A 286 -7.33 -25.01 -20.58
CA GLU A 286 -6.17 -25.07 -21.46
C GLU A 286 -4.98 -25.76 -20.80
N LEU A 287 -4.66 -25.40 -19.54
CA LEU A 287 -3.55 -26.00 -18.80
C LEU A 287 -3.78 -27.51 -18.57
N ARG A 288 -5.00 -27.91 -18.21
CA ARG A 288 -5.36 -29.33 -18.06
C ARG A 288 -5.21 -30.10 -19.38
N ALA A 289 -5.63 -29.51 -20.50
CA ALA A 289 -5.49 -30.13 -21.81
C ALA A 289 -4.01 -30.33 -22.19
N VAL A 290 -3.17 -29.32 -21.98
CA VAL A 290 -1.72 -29.38 -22.23
C VAL A 290 -1.05 -30.43 -21.33
N LEU A 291 -1.36 -30.43 -20.03
CA LEU A 291 -0.84 -31.42 -19.09
C LEU A 291 -1.24 -32.85 -19.48
N PHE A 292 -2.50 -33.04 -19.91
CA PHE A 292 -2.97 -34.34 -20.39
C PHE A 292 -2.18 -34.78 -21.63
N GLN A 293 -2.04 -33.92 -22.64
CA GLN A 293 -1.25 -34.21 -23.85
C GLN A 293 0.19 -34.60 -23.52
N HIS A 294 0.88 -33.82 -22.67
CA HIS A 294 2.24 -34.15 -22.26
C HIS A 294 2.34 -35.46 -21.49
N THR A 295 1.36 -35.76 -20.63
CA THR A 295 1.32 -37.02 -19.88
C THR A 295 1.15 -38.22 -20.82
N THR A 296 0.29 -38.09 -21.82
CA THR A 296 0.11 -39.12 -22.86
C THR A 296 1.39 -39.32 -23.68
N GLU A 297 2.04 -38.23 -24.12
CA GLU A 297 3.27 -38.37 -24.92
C GLU A 297 4.43 -38.92 -24.09
N LEU A 298 4.59 -38.52 -22.82
CA LEU A 298 5.58 -39.11 -21.93
C LEU A 298 5.34 -40.60 -21.71
N THR A 299 4.08 -41.03 -21.61
CA THR A 299 3.74 -42.45 -21.48
C THR A 299 4.11 -43.20 -22.76
N ARG A 300 3.80 -42.63 -23.92
CA ARG A 300 4.14 -43.20 -25.23
C ARG A 300 5.65 -43.34 -25.42
N LEU A 301 6.42 -42.31 -25.07
CA LEU A 301 7.88 -42.32 -25.15
C LEU A 301 8.50 -43.33 -24.18
N ARG A 302 7.96 -43.46 -22.96
CA ARG A 302 8.40 -44.48 -22.00
C ARG A 302 8.18 -45.90 -22.52
N GLU A 303 7.00 -46.18 -23.08
CA GLU A 303 6.71 -47.51 -23.61
C GLU A 303 7.58 -47.83 -24.83
N LYS A 304 7.80 -46.85 -25.71
CA LYS A 304 8.74 -47.01 -26.83
C LYS A 304 10.16 -47.31 -26.34
N ALA A 305 10.67 -46.52 -25.40
CA ALA A 305 12.01 -46.74 -24.84
C ALA A 305 12.14 -48.12 -24.17
N LYS A 306 11.09 -48.60 -23.52
CA LYS A 306 11.04 -49.93 -22.94
C LYS A 306 11.11 -51.02 -24.01
N GLN A 307 10.34 -50.90 -25.08
CA GLN A 307 10.37 -51.85 -26.21
C GLN A 307 11.74 -51.87 -26.92
N ASP A 308 12.34 -50.70 -27.12
CA ASP A 308 13.67 -50.58 -27.73
C ASP A 308 14.73 -51.28 -26.84
N LEU A 309 14.66 -51.11 -25.51
CA LEU A 309 15.54 -51.79 -24.55
C LEU A 309 15.31 -53.31 -24.50
N GLU A 310 14.07 -53.77 -24.54
CA GLU A 310 13.74 -55.20 -24.60
C GLU A 310 14.29 -55.85 -25.87
N THR A 311 14.16 -55.17 -27.01
CA THR A 311 14.72 -55.62 -28.30
C THR A 311 16.24 -55.71 -28.22
N GLN A 312 16.90 -54.66 -27.70
CA GLN A 312 18.35 -54.64 -27.53
C GLN A 312 18.84 -55.76 -26.59
N ALA A 313 18.11 -56.06 -25.52
CA ALA A 313 18.43 -57.15 -24.61
C ALA A 313 18.30 -58.53 -25.29
N GLN A 314 17.29 -58.72 -26.14
CA GLN A 314 17.12 -59.96 -26.92
C GLN A 314 18.24 -60.16 -27.95
N GLU A 315 18.64 -59.10 -28.65
CA GLU A 315 19.77 -59.13 -29.57
C GLU A 315 21.07 -59.50 -28.84
N TYR A 316 21.31 -58.87 -27.68
CA TYR A 316 22.47 -59.16 -26.85
C TYR A 316 22.49 -60.62 -26.38
N ASN A 317 21.37 -61.14 -25.89
CA ASN A 317 21.26 -62.55 -25.48
C ASN A 317 21.54 -63.51 -26.66
N SER A 318 21.05 -63.17 -27.86
CA SER A 318 21.31 -63.96 -29.07
C SER A 318 22.81 -63.98 -29.42
N ARG A 319 23.49 -62.84 -29.28
CA ARG A 319 24.94 -62.73 -29.49
C ARG A 319 25.74 -63.54 -28.46
N VAL A 320 25.34 -63.51 -27.19
CA VAL A 320 25.98 -64.32 -26.13
C VAL A 320 25.80 -65.80 -26.42
N GLN A 321 24.58 -66.26 -26.76
CA GLN A 321 24.34 -67.66 -27.11
C GLN A 321 25.15 -68.11 -28.34
N GLN A 322 25.30 -67.24 -29.33
CA GLN A 322 26.16 -67.53 -30.48
C GLN A 322 27.62 -67.69 -30.06
N ALA A 323 28.16 -66.77 -29.27
CA ALA A 323 29.53 -66.84 -28.76
C ALA A 323 29.77 -68.11 -27.91
N GLU A 324 28.80 -68.53 -27.11
CA GLU A 324 28.87 -69.78 -26.35
C GLU A 324 28.94 -71.01 -27.25
N ARG A 325 28.12 -71.06 -28.31
CA ARG A 325 28.17 -72.16 -29.30
C ARG A 325 29.51 -72.22 -30.03
N GLU A 326 30.04 -71.06 -30.41
CA GLU A 326 31.35 -70.95 -31.07
C GLU A 326 32.48 -71.42 -30.13
N ARG A 327 32.43 -71.02 -28.85
CA ARG A 327 33.35 -71.50 -27.82
C ARG A 327 33.30 -73.02 -27.65
N ASP A 328 32.10 -73.60 -27.56
CA ASP A 328 31.93 -75.05 -27.36
C ASP A 328 32.39 -75.85 -28.58
N ALA A 329 32.16 -75.33 -29.80
CA ALA A 329 32.69 -75.90 -31.04
C ALA A 329 34.22 -75.84 -31.08
N ALA A 330 34.82 -74.70 -30.71
CA ALA A 330 36.27 -74.54 -30.62
C ALA A 330 36.87 -75.51 -29.57
N GLN A 331 36.23 -75.67 -28.41
CA GLN A 331 36.68 -76.58 -27.36
C GLN A 331 36.62 -78.05 -27.83
N THR A 332 35.58 -78.43 -28.56
CA THR A 332 35.45 -79.77 -29.16
C THR A 332 36.55 -80.03 -30.19
N LYS A 333 36.80 -79.06 -31.08
CA LYS A 333 37.90 -79.12 -32.06
C LYS A 333 39.25 -79.29 -31.37
N PHE A 334 39.51 -78.56 -30.29
CA PHE A 334 40.73 -78.67 -29.50
C PHE A 334 40.89 -80.08 -28.88
N ARG A 335 39.82 -80.65 -28.31
CA ARG A 335 39.85 -82.03 -27.76
C ARG A 335 40.16 -83.06 -28.85
N ASN A 336 39.54 -82.94 -30.02
CA ASN A 336 39.77 -83.87 -31.14
C ASN A 336 41.22 -83.78 -31.63
N LEU A 337 41.75 -82.57 -31.82
CA LEU A 337 43.15 -82.37 -32.22
C LEU A 337 44.13 -82.94 -31.18
N ARG A 338 43.83 -82.78 -29.88
CA ARG A 338 44.63 -83.35 -28.80
C ARG A 338 44.63 -84.88 -28.83
N GLN A 339 43.46 -85.50 -28.97
CA GLN A 339 43.34 -86.97 -29.06
C GLN A 339 44.06 -87.51 -30.30
N GLU A 340 44.00 -86.81 -31.44
CA GLU A 340 44.72 -87.20 -32.65
C GLU A 340 46.24 -87.15 -32.42
N ALA A 341 46.75 -86.08 -31.79
CA ALA A 341 48.15 -85.97 -31.44
C ALA A 341 48.60 -87.08 -30.47
N GLU A 342 47.80 -87.40 -29.44
CA GLU A 342 48.06 -88.49 -28.50
C GLU A 342 48.08 -89.86 -29.18
N LYS A 343 47.12 -90.14 -30.10
CA LYS A 343 47.12 -91.38 -30.91
C LYS A 343 48.37 -91.50 -31.79
N LYS A 344 48.79 -90.40 -32.43
CA LYS A 344 50.00 -90.38 -33.26
C LYS A 344 51.27 -90.59 -32.43
N LEU A 345 51.33 -90.07 -31.21
CA LEU A 345 52.43 -90.32 -30.27
C LEU A 345 52.47 -91.80 -29.81
N ALA A 346 51.31 -92.42 -29.59
CA ALA A 346 51.21 -93.82 -29.17
C ALA A 346 51.54 -94.83 -30.30
N ALA A 347 51.46 -94.44 -31.58
CA ALA A 347 51.66 -95.32 -32.74
C ALA A 347 53.13 -95.74 -33.03
N GLY A 348 54.10 -95.39 -32.17
CA GLY A 348 55.39 -96.10 -32.08
C GLY A 348 56.44 -95.86 -33.20
N SER A 349 57.61 -95.38 -32.79
CA SER A 349 58.97 -95.62 -33.29
C SER A 349 59.29 -96.27 -34.65
N GLU A 350 58.84 -95.74 -35.81
CA GLU A 350 59.48 -96.09 -37.10
C GLU A 350 59.51 -94.98 -38.18
N GLY A 351 59.20 -93.73 -37.82
CA GLY A 351 59.05 -92.63 -38.78
C GLY A 351 59.64 -91.29 -38.33
N ASN A 352 60.82 -91.27 -37.70
CA ASN A 352 61.37 -90.09 -37.00
C ASN A 352 61.57 -88.81 -37.83
N ARG A 353 61.51 -88.84 -39.18
CA ARG A 353 61.58 -87.62 -40.02
C ARG A 353 60.21 -87.07 -40.43
N ALA A 354 59.30 -87.95 -40.86
CA ALA A 354 57.93 -87.57 -41.22
C ALA A 354 57.09 -87.17 -40.00
N LEU A 355 57.29 -87.84 -38.86
CA LEU A 355 56.69 -87.42 -37.58
C LEU A 355 57.22 -86.08 -37.11
N SER A 356 58.47 -85.70 -37.42
CA SER A 356 59.01 -84.39 -37.03
C SER A 356 58.39 -83.25 -37.84
N GLU A 357 58.18 -83.41 -39.14
CA GLU A 357 57.46 -82.44 -39.99
C GLU A 357 55.97 -82.36 -39.62
N GLU A 358 55.30 -83.48 -39.33
CA GLU A 358 53.89 -83.45 -38.90
C GLU A 358 53.72 -82.90 -37.48
N VAL A 359 54.63 -83.20 -36.54
CA VAL A 359 54.62 -82.60 -35.20
C VAL A 359 54.90 -81.11 -35.29
N ALA A 360 55.79 -80.64 -36.18
CA ALA A 360 55.98 -79.22 -36.45
C ALA A 360 54.70 -78.58 -37.02
N THR A 361 53.99 -79.29 -37.91
CA THR A 361 52.73 -78.81 -38.49
C THR A 361 51.59 -78.77 -37.45
N LEU A 362 51.48 -79.79 -36.60
CA LEU A 362 50.51 -79.84 -35.49
C LEU A 362 50.86 -78.81 -34.41
N LYS A 363 52.13 -78.57 -34.14
CA LYS A 363 52.60 -77.49 -33.25
C LYS A 363 52.24 -76.13 -33.85
N GLY A 364 52.43 -75.91 -35.15
CA GLY A 364 51.97 -74.69 -35.83
C GLY A 364 50.45 -74.51 -35.79
N LYS A 365 49.67 -75.61 -35.93
CA LYS A 365 48.21 -75.58 -35.74
C LYS A 365 47.81 -75.31 -34.29
N LEU A 366 48.56 -75.82 -33.31
CA LEU A 366 48.34 -75.58 -31.89
C LEU A 366 48.68 -74.14 -31.50
N GLU A 367 49.77 -73.59 -32.02
CA GLU A 367 50.17 -72.20 -31.85
C GLU A 367 49.16 -71.26 -32.53
N SER A 368 48.67 -71.60 -33.73
CA SER A 368 47.59 -70.88 -34.40
C SER A 368 46.27 -70.93 -33.62
N ALA A 369 45.91 -72.10 -33.05
CA ALA A 369 44.74 -72.22 -32.19
C ALA A 369 44.93 -71.48 -30.84
N GLY A 370 46.15 -71.47 -30.31
CA GLY A 370 46.53 -70.67 -29.15
C GLY A 370 46.40 -69.17 -29.42
N ALA A 371 46.85 -68.71 -30.59
CA ALA A 371 46.68 -67.33 -31.05
C ALA A 371 45.21 -66.96 -31.23
N GLN A 372 44.39 -67.85 -31.80
CA GLN A 372 42.94 -67.66 -31.88
C GLN A 372 42.29 -67.60 -30.49
N ASN A 373 42.74 -68.42 -29.52
CA ASN A 373 42.21 -68.39 -28.17
C ASN A 373 42.62 -67.10 -27.43
N THR A 374 43.86 -66.61 -27.61
CA THR A 374 44.26 -65.31 -27.06
C THR A 374 43.47 -64.17 -27.69
N GLU A 375 43.12 -64.26 -28.98
CA GLU A 375 42.29 -63.27 -29.65
C GLU A 375 40.85 -63.28 -29.12
N LEU A 376 40.25 -64.46 -28.93
CA LEU A 376 38.92 -64.57 -28.30
C LEU A 376 38.90 -64.04 -26.86
N VAL A 377 39.97 -64.28 -26.08
CA VAL A 377 40.10 -63.71 -24.73
C VAL A 377 40.21 -62.19 -24.78
N ARG A 378 40.92 -61.64 -25.78
CA ARG A 378 41.02 -60.20 -26.02
C ARG A 378 39.65 -59.61 -26.40
N GLU A 379 38.92 -60.24 -27.32
CA GLU A 379 37.56 -59.84 -27.69
C GLU A 379 36.60 -59.90 -26.50
N LEU A 380 36.67 -60.94 -25.66
CA LEU A 380 35.93 -61.01 -24.40
C LEU A 380 36.28 -59.85 -23.47
N GLY A 381 37.57 -59.52 -23.33
CA GLY A 381 38.04 -58.35 -22.59
C GLY A 381 37.43 -57.04 -23.12
N ASP A 382 37.49 -56.83 -24.43
CA ASP A 382 36.91 -55.65 -25.09
C ASP A 382 35.39 -55.56 -24.86
N THR A 383 34.67 -56.69 -24.91
CA THR A 383 33.22 -56.71 -24.62
C THR A 383 32.90 -56.41 -23.16
N GLN A 384 33.74 -56.86 -22.24
CA GLN A 384 33.57 -56.60 -20.81
C GLN A 384 33.86 -55.13 -20.46
N GLU A 385 34.85 -54.53 -21.13
CA GLU A 385 35.13 -53.09 -21.03
C GLU A 385 33.98 -52.25 -21.63
N ALA A 386 33.42 -52.67 -22.78
CA ALA A 386 32.25 -52.06 -23.37
C ALA A 386 31.01 -52.13 -22.45
N LEU A 387 30.82 -53.24 -21.74
CA LEU A 387 29.80 -53.40 -20.68
C LEU A 387 30.03 -52.44 -19.51
N GLY A 388 31.28 -52.30 -19.07
CA GLY A 388 31.66 -51.30 -18.05
C GLY A 388 31.33 -49.88 -18.49
N ALA A 389 31.66 -49.52 -19.73
CA ALA A 389 31.33 -48.22 -20.31
C ALA A 389 29.82 -47.99 -20.47
N ALA A 390 29.06 -49.03 -20.86
CA ALA A 390 27.60 -48.98 -20.94
C ALA A 390 26.96 -48.79 -19.55
N GLY A 391 27.47 -49.47 -18.53
CA GLY A 391 27.04 -49.29 -17.14
C GLY A 391 27.29 -47.87 -16.63
N GLN A 392 28.45 -47.29 -16.94
CA GLN A 392 28.75 -45.89 -16.61
C GLN A 392 27.81 -44.91 -17.32
N ARG A 393 27.49 -45.16 -18.60
CA ARG A 393 26.51 -44.35 -19.34
C ARG A 393 25.11 -44.44 -18.72
N ALA A 394 24.69 -45.61 -18.25
CA ALA A 394 23.41 -45.78 -17.57
C ALA A 394 23.35 -44.99 -16.25
N VAL A 395 24.41 -45.05 -15.44
CA VAL A 395 24.53 -44.25 -14.20
C VAL A 395 24.48 -42.75 -14.49
N GLU A 396 25.17 -42.29 -15.54
CA GLU A 396 25.15 -40.88 -15.95
C GLU A 396 23.76 -40.42 -16.44
N LEU A 397 23.03 -41.27 -17.17
CA LEU A 397 21.66 -41.00 -17.57
C LEU A 397 20.70 -40.93 -16.37
N GLU A 398 20.85 -41.81 -15.38
CA GLU A 398 20.07 -41.74 -14.13
C GLU A 398 20.36 -40.44 -13.35
N ARG A 399 21.64 -40.02 -13.30
CA ARG A 399 22.05 -38.76 -12.67
C ARG A 399 21.37 -37.56 -13.34
N LYS A 400 21.40 -37.51 -14.68
CA LYS A 400 20.71 -36.46 -15.47
C LYS A 400 19.19 -36.48 -15.25
N LEU A 401 18.59 -37.67 -15.12
CA LEU A 401 17.16 -37.81 -14.83
C LEU A 401 16.81 -37.25 -13.44
N ARG A 402 17.66 -37.51 -12.42
CA ARG A 402 17.48 -36.93 -11.07
C ARG A 402 17.62 -35.41 -11.09
N GLU A 403 18.61 -34.87 -11.81
CA GLU A 403 18.75 -33.41 -11.98
C GLU A 403 17.52 -32.79 -12.65
N GLN A 404 17.00 -33.40 -13.72
CA GLN A 404 15.80 -32.92 -14.42
C GLN A 404 14.57 -32.96 -13.50
N LYS A 405 14.42 -34.01 -12.69
CA LYS A 405 13.37 -34.07 -11.66
C LYS A 405 13.53 -32.99 -10.60
N GLY A 406 14.76 -32.71 -10.15
CA GLY A 406 15.06 -31.62 -9.22
C GLY A 406 14.64 -30.26 -9.77
N ARG A 407 15.02 -29.95 -11.02
CA ARG A 407 14.61 -28.71 -11.71
C ARG A 407 13.09 -28.60 -11.88
N ALA A 408 12.40 -29.71 -12.15
CA ALA A 408 10.94 -29.70 -12.25
C ALA A 408 10.28 -29.35 -10.90
N VAL A 409 10.79 -29.88 -9.79
CA VAL A 409 10.32 -29.55 -8.44
C VAL A 409 10.61 -28.09 -8.08
N GLU A 410 11.78 -27.57 -8.47
CA GLU A 410 12.16 -26.17 -8.29
C GLU A 410 11.20 -25.23 -9.03
N LEU A 411 10.92 -25.51 -10.30
CA LEU A 411 9.94 -24.77 -11.10
C LEU A 411 8.52 -24.84 -10.52
N GLU A 412 8.10 -25.99 -9.99
CA GLU A 412 6.82 -26.10 -9.27
C GLU A 412 6.80 -25.25 -7.98
N GLY A 413 7.94 -25.17 -7.28
CA GLY A 413 8.15 -24.30 -6.13
C GLY A 413 8.01 -22.82 -6.51
N GLU A 414 8.69 -22.39 -7.56
CA GLU A 414 8.60 -21.03 -8.11
C GLU A 414 7.18 -20.68 -8.54
N LEU A 415 6.48 -21.60 -9.22
CA LEU A 415 5.07 -21.43 -9.61
C LEU A 415 4.14 -21.30 -8.39
N ARG A 416 4.41 -22.05 -7.33
CA ARG A 416 3.67 -21.97 -6.06
C ARG A 416 3.95 -20.64 -5.36
N GLU A 417 5.19 -20.16 -5.40
CA GLU A 417 5.59 -18.88 -4.84
C GLU A 417 4.98 -17.71 -5.61
N GLU A 418 5.01 -17.74 -6.94
CA GLU A 418 4.33 -16.80 -7.83
C GLU A 418 2.82 -16.75 -7.55
N ARG A 419 2.16 -17.90 -7.39
CA ARG A 419 0.75 -17.98 -6.98
C ARG A 419 0.52 -17.37 -5.60
N GLY A 420 1.44 -17.58 -4.65
CA GLY A 420 1.44 -16.95 -3.34
C GLY A 420 1.61 -15.43 -3.40
N ARG A 421 2.55 -14.94 -4.23
CA ARG A 421 2.78 -13.50 -4.48
C ARG A 421 1.57 -12.86 -5.14
N ALA A 422 0.93 -13.50 -6.10
CA ALA A 422 -0.32 -13.03 -6.71
C ALA A 422 -1.49 -12.96 -5.70
N ALA A 423 -1.60 -13.93 -4.80
CA ALA A 423 -2.59 -13.89 -3.71
C ALA A 423 -2.33 -12.74 -2.73
N LEU A 424 -1.06 -12.50 -2.37
CA LEU A 424 -0.66 -11.39 -1.50
C LEU A 424 -0.77 -10.01 -2.18
N GLY A 425 -0.52 -9.93 -3.48
CA GLY A 425 -0.68 -8.73 -4.30
C GLY A 425 -2.14 -8.27 -4.37
N ARG A 426 -3.08 -9.21 -4.54
CA ARG A 426 -4.52 -8.96 -4.41
C ARG A 426 -4.92 -8.54 -2.98
N GLY A 427 -4.27 -9.11 -1.97
CA GLY A 427 -4.48 -8.73 -0.56
C GLY A 427 -4.01 -7.31 -0.20
N ARG A 428 -2.90 -6.83 -0.78
CA ARG A 428 -2.39 -5.46 -0.51
C ARG A 428 -3.24 -4.38 -1.17
N GLN A 429 -3.71 -4.57 -2.40
CA GLN A 429 -4.62 -3.61 -3.03
C GLN A 429 -5.96 -3.51 -2.27
N SER A 430 -6.51 -4.65 -1.82
CA SER A 430 -7.74 -4.66 -1.00
C SER A 430 -7.56 -4.02 0.37
N ARG A 431 -6.41 -4.20 1.05
CA ARG A 431 -6.12 -3.55 2.34
C ARG A 431 -5.82 -2.07 2.24
N ILE A 432 -5.16 -1.61 1.17
CA ILE A 432 -4.93 -0.17 0.92
C ILE A 432 -6.25 0.53 0.61
N TRP A 433 -7.15 -0.13 -0.14
CA TRP A 433 -8.49 0.39 -0.41
C TRP A 433 -9.36 0.43 0.86
N LEU A 434 -9.42 -0.66 1.64
CA LEU A 434 -10.12 -0.68 2.93
C LEU A 434 -9.54 0.31 3.95
N GLY A 435 -8.22 0.49 3.99
CA GLY A 435 -7.56 1.47 4.85
C GLY A 435 -7.85 2.92 4.49
N ARG A 436 -8.05 3.25 3.20
CA ARG A 436 -8.48 4.59 2.76
C ARG A 436 -9.97 4.83 3.03
N VAL A 437 -10.81 3.81 2.85
CA VAL A 437 -12.24 3.88 3.16
C VAL A 437 -12.47 4.07 4.66
N TRP A 438 -11.74 3.34 5.50
CA TRP A 438 -11.88 3.44 6.96
C TRP A 438 -11.36 4.76 7.54
N ARG A 439 -10.29 5.34 6.95
CA ARG A 439 -9.76 6.65 7.35
C ARG A 439 -10.70 7.81 6.98
N ARG A 440 -11.51 7.64 5.93
CA ARG A 440 -12.56 8.60 5.52
C ARG A 440 -13.83 8.50 6.39
N ILE A 441 -14.10 7.35 6.99
CA ILE A 441 -15.25 7.14 7.88
C ILE A 441 -14.97 7.66 9.32
N ARG A 442 -13.71 7.64 9.78
CA ARG A 442 -13.35 8.12 11.13
C ARG A 442 -13.01 9.61 11.24
N GLY A 443 -12.74 10.30 10.13
CA GLY A 443 -12.36 11.72 10.14
C GLY A 443 -13.52 12.72 10.12
N GLY A 444 -14.77 12.27 10.26
CA GLY A 444 -15.97 13.10 10.04
C GLY A 444 -16.87 13.34 11.25
N LYS A 445 -16.42 13.06 12.49
CA LYS A 445 -17.22 13.29 13.70
C LYS A 445 -16.36 13.71 14.89
N SER A 446 -16.09 15.01 15.01
CA SER A 446 -15.76 15.63 16.30
C SER A 446 -15.95 17.14 16.25
N GLU A 447 -17.12 17.60 15.83
CA GLU A 447 -17.66 18.91 16.21
C GLU A 447 -19.17 18.69 16.42
N PHE A 448 -19.76 19.34 17.42
CA PHE A 448 -21.02 19.05 18.12
C PHE A 448 -20.90 18.01 19.25
N TRP A 449 -20.66 18.48 20.47
CA TRP A 449 -21.71 18.74 21.47
C TRP A 449 -21.23 19.83 22.45
N VAL A 450 -22.20 20.64 22.88
CA VAL A 450 -22.15 21.67 23.93
C VAL A 450 -21.75 21.08 25.29
#